data_AF-A0A967QAM8-F1
#
_entry.id   AF-A0A967QAM8-F1
#
_cell.length_a   1.000
_cell.length_b   1.000
_cell.length_c   1.000
_cell.angle_alpha   90.00
_cell.angle_beta   90.00
_cell.angle_gamma   90.00
#
_symmetry.space_group_name_H-M   'P 1'
#
loop_
_entity.id
_entity.type
_entity.pdbx_description
1 polymer ?
#
loop_
_entity_poly.entity_id
_entity_poly.type
_entity_poly.pdbx_seq_one_letter_code
_entity_poly.pdbx_strand_id
1 'polypeptide(L)' 'EYKKHIEEDKALARRFQPILIREPSIDETVKILEGVKAKYEKHHNVIYKTDALVAAARLSEKHISDRALPDKAVDLID' A
#
# COMPACT_ATOMS: atom_id res chain seq x y z
N GLU A 1 11.18 10.91 -7.45
CA GLU A 1 12.61 10.96 -7.07
C GLU A 1 13.56 10.35 -8.10
N TYR A 2 13.36 9.12 -8.56
CA TYR A 2 14.23 8.46 -9.55
C TYR A 2 14.47 9.29 -10.82
N LYS A 3 13.39 9.75 -11.49
CA LYS A 3 13.48 10.58 -12.71
C LYS A 3 14.24 11.90 -12.53
N LYS A 4 14.16 12.51 -11.34
CA LYS A 4 14.75 13.83 -11.08
C LYS A 4 16.26 13.79 -10.80
N HIS A 5 16.81 12.65 -10.39
CA HIS A 5 18.19 12.60 -9.91
C HIS A 5 19.03 11.47 -10.51
N ILE A 6 18.42 10.32 -10.83
CA ILE A 6 19.15 9.15 -11.33
C ILE A 6 19.08 9.05 -12.85
N GLU A 7 17.97 9.47 -13.45
CA GLU A 7 17.79 9.40 -14.91
C GLU A 7 18.62 10.47 -15.65
N GLU A 8 18.78 11.66 -15.07
CA GLU A 8 19.59 12.74 -15.66
C GLU A 8 21.10 12.50 -15.52
N ASP A 9 21.53 11.75 -14.50
CA ASP A 9 22.94 11.40 -14.28
C ASP A 9 23.32 10.14 -15.06
N LYS A 10 24.05 10.34 -16.16
CA LYS A 10 24.55 9.26 -17.04
C LYS A 10 25.42 8.21 -16.32
N ALA A 11 26.09 8.55 -15.22
CA ALA A 11 26.92 7.60 -14.47
C ALA A 11 26.05 6.72 -13.56
N LEU A 12 25.03 7.30 -12.91
CA LEU A 12 24.09 6.57 -12.07
C LEU A 12 23.15 5.68 -12.90
N ALA A 13 22.62 6.18 -14.03
CA ALA A 13 21.74 5.42 -14.92
C ALA A 13 22.36 4.12 -15.47
N ARG A 14 23.69 4.03 -15.52
CA ARG A 14 24.42 2.81 -15.95
C ARG A 14 24.71 1.84 -14.81
N ARG A 15 24.61 2.28 -13.56
CA ARG A 15 24.90 1.48 -12.36
C ARG A 15 23.64 0.99 -11.66
N PHE A 16 22.53 1.69 -11.84
CA PHE A 16 21.26 1.35 -11.22
C PHE A 16 20.27 0.83 -12.26
N GLN A 17 19.78 -0.38 -12.02
CA GLN A 17 18.62 -0.92 -12.75
C GLN A 17 17.34 -0.59 -11.99
N PRO A 18 16.38 0.13 -12.57
CA PRO A 18 15.11 0.41 -11.91
C PRO A 18 14.27 -0.87 -11.80
N ILE A 19 13.78 -1.15 -10.61
CA ILE A 19 12.77 -2.17 -10.37
C ILE A 19 11.43 -1.47 -10.22
N LEU A 20 10.51 -1.76 -11.13
CA LEU A 20 9.15 -1.24 -11.08
C LEU A 20 8.35 -2.00 -10.03
N ILE A 21 7.94 -1.30 -8.98
CA ILE A 21 7.04 -1.84 -7.96
C ILE A 21 5.61 -1.56 -8.43
N ARG A 22 4.83 -2.63 -8.62
CA ARG A 22 3.42 -2.52 -8.97
C ARG A 22 2.58 -2.40 -7.70
N GLU A 23 1.48 -1.66 -7.81
CA GLU A 23 0.44 -1.66 -6.79
C GLU A 23 -0.11 -3.09 -6.63
N PRO A 24 -0.29 -3.57 -5.38
CA PRO A 24 -0.89 -4.87 -5.12
C PRO A 24 -2.37 -4.88 -5.54
N SER A 25 -2.87 -6.07 -5.87
CA SER A 25 -4.30 -6.30 -6.07
C SER A 25 -5.10 -6.12 -4.77
N ILE A 26 -6.42 -6.02 -4.88
CA ILE A 26 -7.33 -6.00 -3.73
C ILE A 26 -7.08 -7.22 -2.82
N ASP A 27 -6.99 -8.42 -3.41
CA ASP A 27 -6.84 -9.67 -2.64
C ASP A 27 -5.49 -9.74 -1.93
N GLU A 28 -4.42 -9.27 -2.57
CA GLU A 28 -3.12 -9.12 -1.92
C GLU A 28 -3.18 -8.09 -0.80
N THR A 29 -3.87 -6.97 -1.01
CA THR A 29 -4.04 -5.94 0.01
C THR A 29 -4.79 -6.47 1.22
N VAL A 30 -5.86 -7.25 1.04
CA VAL A 30 -6.57 -7.88 2.16
C VAL A 30 -5.63 -8.76 2.99
N LYS A 31 -4.77 -9.57 2.34
CA LYS A 31 -3.77 -10.39 3.05
C LYS A 31 -2.74 -9.54 3.79
N ILE A 32 -2.32 -8.41 3.21
CA ILE A 32 -1.40 -7.46 3.87
C ILE A 32 -2.07 -6.88 5.11
N LEU A 33 -3.34 -6.47 5.01
CA LEU A 33 -4.15 -5.94 6.12
C LEU A 33 -4.32 -6.99 7.23
N GLU A 34 -4.59 -8.25 6.90
CA GLU A 34 -4.62 -9.35 7.86
C GLU A 34 -3.29 -9.53 8.60
N GLY A 35 -2.17 -9.36 7.89
CA GLY A 35 -0.82 -9.46 8.48
C GLY A 35 -0.50 -8.35 9.48
N VAL A 36 -1.04 -7.13 9.27
CA VAL A 36 -0.83 -6.00 10.18
C VAL A 36 -1.94 -5.84 11.23
N LYS A 37 -3.08 -6.49 11.05
CA LYS A 37 -4.29 -6.42 11.89
C LYS A 37 -3.99 -6.46 13.38
N ALA A 38 -3.24 -7.46 13.85
CA ALA A 38 -2.99 -7.65 15.28
C ALA A 38 -2.28 -6.45 15.94
N LYS A 39 -1.44 -5.74 15.18
CA LYS A 39 -0.76 -4.53 15.66
C LYS A 39 -1.75 -3.37 15.84
N TYR A 40 -2.64 -3.18 14.86
CA TYR A 40 -3.65 -2.12 14.88
C TYR A 40 -4.75 -2.38 15.92
N GLU A 41 -5.23 -3.62 16.04
CA GLU A 41 -6.19 -4.00 17.08
C GLU A 41 -5.67 -3.68 18.48
N LYS A 42 -4.39 -3.98 18.73
CA LYS A 42 -3.73 -3.63 20.00
C LYS A 42 -3.59 -2.12 20.18
N HIS A 43 -3.31 -1.37 19.11
CA HIS A 43 -3.15 0.08 19.18
C HIS A 43 -4.48 0.79 19.49
N HIS A 44 -5.56 0.37 18.83
CA HIS A 44 -6.88 1.00 18.93
C HIS A 44 -7.79 0.38 19.98
N ASN A 45 -7.40 -0.76 20.54
CA ASN A 45 -8.18 -1.52 21.51
C ASN A 45 -9.56 -1.93 20.94
N VAL A 46 -9.58 -2.33 19.67
CA VAL A 46 -10.76 -2.81 18.93
C VAL A 46 -10.46 -4.13 18.22
N ILE A 47 -11.52 -4.84 17.81
CA ILE A 47 -11.40 -6.03 16.96
C ILE A 47 -11.94 -5.69 15.57
N TYR A 48 -11.10 -5.80 14.55
CA TYR A 48 -11.52 -5.63 13.17
C TYR A 48 -12.08 -6.94 12.62
N LYS A 49 -13.31 -6.90 12.10
CA LYS A 49 -13.88 -8.04 11.38
C LYS A 49 -13.19 -8.20 10.03
N THR A 50 -13.09 -9.43 9.55
CA THR A 50 -12.52 -9.71 8.21
C THR A 50 -13.25 -8.94 7.11
N ASP A 51 -14.58 -8.86 7.19
CA ASP A 51 -15.40 -8.08 6.24
C ASP A 51 -15.04 -6.59 6.22
N ALA A 52 -14.58 -6.03 7.35
CA ALA A 52 -14.14 -4.64 7.41
C ALA A 52 -12.82 -4.43 6.65
N LEU A 53 -11.89 -5.38 6.70
CA LEU A 53 -10.64 -5.33 5.94
C LEU A 53 -10.91 -5.43 4.43
N VAL A 54 -11.83 -6.31 4.04
CA VAL A 54 -12.27 -6.43 2.64
C VAL A 54 -12.95 -5.15 2.16
N ALA A 55 -13.80 -4.55 2.99
CA ALA A 55 -14.45 -3.28 2.68
C ALA A 55 -13.43 -2.14 2.54
N ALA A 56 -12.45 -2.04 3.44
CA ALA A 56 -11.40 -1.03 3.37
C ALA A 56 -10.59 -1.12 2.06
N ALA A 57 -10.18 -2.33 1.66
CA ALA A 57 -9.45 -2.53 0.41
C ALA A 57 -10.29 -2.13 -0.82
N ARG A 58 -11.56 -2.59 -0.91
CA ARG A 58 -12.43 -2.30 -2.06
C ARG A 58 -12.87 -0.83 -2.13
N LEU A 59 -13.22 -0.23 -1.01
CA LEU A 59 -13.72 1.14 -0.98
C LEU A 59 -12.61 2.15 -1.21
N SER A 60 -11.41 1.92 -0.65
CA SER A 60 -10.25 2.77 -0.93
C SER A 60 -9.85 2.71 -2.40
N GLU A 61 -9.82 1.52 -3.01
CA GLU A 61 -9.56 1.40 -4.44
C GLU A 61 -10.59 2.16 -5.29
N LYS A 62 -11.87 2.02 -4.97
CA LYS A 62 -12.97 2.64 -5.73
C LYS A 62 -13.06 4.15 -5.59
N HIS A 63 -12.77 4.69 -4.40
CA HIS A 63 -13.08 6.08 -4.06
C HIS A 63 -11.85 6.97 -3.83
N ILE A 64 -10.66 6.39 -3.63
CA ILE A 64 -9.41 7.11 -3.40
C ILE A 64 -8.45 6.80 -4.55
N SER A 65 -8.43 7.68 -5.55
CA SER A 65 -7.67 7.49 -6.81
C SER A 65 -6.30 8.15 -6.82
N ASP A 66 -6.03 9.07 -5.90
CA ASP A 66 -4.77 9.81 -5.78
C ASP A 66 -3.70 9.05 -4.97
N ARG A 67 -4.05 7.89 -4.42
CA ARG A 67 -3.18 7.01 -3.62
C ARG A 67 -3.23 5.58 -4.12
N ALA A 68 -2.17 4.85 -3.81
CA ALA A 68 -2.02 3.44 -4.15
C ALA A 68 -2.33 2.53 -2.96
N LEU A 69 -2.82 1.33 -3.24
CA LEU A 69 -2.83 0.21 -2.30
C LEU A 69 -1.38 -0.20 -1.95
N PRO A 70 -1.14 -0.79 -0.77
CA PRO A 70 -2.10 -1.04 0.31
C PRO A 70 -2.31 0.19 1.21
N ASP A 71 -1.51 1.24 1.03
CA ASP A 71 -1.40 2.42 1.88
C ASP A 71 -2.75 3.10 2.13
N LYS A 72 -3.50 3.43 1.07
CA LYS A 72 -4.85 4.01 1.22
C LYS A 72 -5.87 3.13 1.95
N ALA A 73 -5.68 1.81 1.96
CA ALA A 73 -6.58 0.90 2.67
C ALA A 73 -6.21 0.80 4.15
N VAL A 74 -4.92 0.89 4.48
CA VAL A 74 -4.42 0.98 5.87
C VAL A 74 -4.97 2.25 6.51
N ASP A 75 -4.87 3.39 5.84
CA ASP A 75 -5.39 4.67 6.32
C ASP A 75 -6.91 4.71 6.53
N LEU A 76 -7.69 3.80 5.94
CA LEU A 76 -9.12 3.70 6.23
C LEU A 76 -9.42 2.87 7.47
N ILE A 77 -8.51 1.98 7.86
CA ILE A 77 -8.65 1.12 9.05
C ILE A 77 -8.06 1.81 10.28
N ASP A 78 -7.03 2.62 10.06
CA ASP A 78 -6.42 3.49 11.07
C ASP A 78 -7.38 4.59 11.52
#